data_AF-A0A9E6K013-F1
#
_entry.id   AF-A0A9E6K013-F1
#
_cell.length_a   1.000
_cell.length_b   1.000
_cell.length_c   1.000
_cell.angle_alpha   90.00
_cell.angle_beta   90.00
_cell.angle_gamma   90.00
#
_symmetry.space_group_name_H-M   'P 1'
#
loop_
_entity.id
_entity.type
_entity.pdbx_description
1 polymer ?
#
loop_
_entity_poly.entity_id
_entity_poly.type
_entity_poly.pdbx_seq_one_letter_code
_entity_poly.pdbx_strand_id
1 'polypeptide(L)'
;MFETARSIKRRDPAAKSLFEVILLYPGYHAVILHRLAHFFYKLHAYFIARAISQFNRFLTGIEIHPGAKIGKRLFIDHGMGIVIGETSEIGDDCTLYHMVTLGGVNLEPIKRHPTLGNRVMVGAGASILGAITVGSDVKIGANAVVVRDVPDGETVIGHRFDQHSHKP
;
A
#
# COMPACT_ATOMS: atom_id res chain seq x y z
N MET A 1 -3.41 -2.90 16.58
CA MET A 1 -2.60 -1.65 16.61
C MET A 1 -1.21 -1.92 17.19
N PHE A 2 -1.09 -2.34 18.45
CA PHE A 2 0.21 -2.70 19.07
C PHE A 2 1.02 -3.76 18.31
N GLU A 3 0.34 -4.71 17.66
CA GLU A 3 1.00 -5.71 16.82
C GLU A 3 1.68 -5.08 15.59
N THR A 4 1.06 -4.07 14.97
CA THR A 4 1.66 -3.31 13.87
C THR A 4 2.90 -2.57 14.35
N ALA A 5 2.84 -1.85 15.48
CA ALA A 5 3.99 -1.14 16.02
C ALA A 5 5.15 -2.10 16.38
N ARG A 6 4.84 -3.26 16.97
CA ARG A 6 5.84 -4.31 17.23
C ARG A 6 6.44 -4.87 15.95
N SER A 7 5.63 -5.05 14.90
CA SER A 7 6.09 -5.53 13.60
C SER A 7 7.01 -4.51 12.91
N ILE A 8 6.70 -3.21 13.00
CA ILE A 8 7.57 -2.13 12.50
C ILE A 8 8.91 -2.16 13.24
N LYS A 9 8.90 -2.16 14.58
CA LYS A 9 10.14 -2.23 15.37
C LYS A 9 11.05 -3.41 15.01
N ARG A 10 10.47 -4.55 14.62
CA ARG A 10 11.26 -5.74 14.21
C ARG A 10 11.83 -5.62 12.80
N ARG A 11 11.18 -4.86 11.91
CA ARG A 11 11.53 -4.76 10.48
C ARG A 11 12.35 -3.52 10.16
N ASP A 12 12.29 -2.49 11.00
CA ASP A 12 13.04 -1.26 10.84
C ASP A 12 14.20 -1.19 11.85
N PRO A 13 15.47 -1.33 11.38
CA PRO A 13 16.64 -1.16 12.22
C PRO A 13 16.78 0.22 12.86
N ALA A 14 16.14 1.26 12.30
CA ALA A 14 16.21 2.62 12.84
C ALA A 14 15.29 2.83 14.07
N ALA A 15 14.30 1.96 14.27
CA ALA A 15 13.36 2.05 15.38
C ALA A 15 14.03 1.66 16.72
N LYS A 16 14.40 2.65 17.54
CA LYS A 16 15.09 2.42 18.82
C LYS A 16 14.13 1.89 19.88
N SER A 17 12.85 2.27 19.83
CA SER A 17 11.85 1.81 20.80
C SER A 17 10.45 1.67 20.23
N LEU A 18 9.59 0.93 20.94
CA LEU A 18 8.17 0.82 20.56
C LEU A 18 7.43 2.15 20.74
N PHE A 19 7.84 2.94 21.75
CA PHE A 19 7.27 4.24 22.04
C PHE A 19 7.54 5.24 20.91
N GLU A 20 8.77 5.22 20.37
CA GLU A 20 9.17 5.99 19.20
C GLU A 20 8.28 5.66 17.98
N VAL A 21 8.05 4.38 17.70
CA VAL A 21 7.14 3.96 16.61
C VAL A 21 5.73 4.49 16.83
N ILE A 22 5.21 4.39 18.05
CA ILE A 22 3.83 4.82 18.34
C ILE A 22 3.68 6.33 18.19
N LEU A 23 4.67 7.11 18.63
CA LEU A 23 4.56 8.57 18.67
C LEU A 23 5.05 9.28 17.41
N LEU A 24 6.05 8.73 16.72
CA LEU A 24 6.80 9.49 15.72
C LEU A 24 6.74 8.92 14.30
N TYR A 25 6.17 7.72 14.08
CA TYR A 25 6.17 7.11 12.75
C TYR A 25 4.91 7.49 11.96
N PRO A 26 5.03 8.30 10.88
CA PRO A 26 3.87 8.72 10.10
C PRO A 26 3.16 7.55 9.42
N GLY A 27 3.92 6.53 8.98
CA GLY A 27 3.36 5.31 8.42
C GLY A 27 2.48 4.52 9.39
N TYR A 28 2.84 4.52 10.68
CA TYR A 28 2.01 3.90 11.73
C TYR A 28 0.72 4.69 11.97
N HIS A 29 0.81 6.02 12.08
CA HIS A 29 -0.35 6.91 12.23
C HIS A 29 -1.30 6.80 11.03
N ALA A 30 -0.76 6.71 9.81
CA ALA A 30 -1.54 6.60 8.60
C ALA A 30 -2.41 5.34 8.56
N VAL A 31 -1.88 4.21 9.01
CA VAL A 31 -2.65 2.95 9.10
C VAL A 31 -3.75 3.05 10.17
N ILE A 32 -3.50 3.71 11.30
CA ILE A 32 -4.53 3.91 12.35
C ILE A 32 -5.67 4.77 11.83
N LEU A 33 -5.35 5.95 11.28
CA LEU A 33 -6.35 6.89 10.77
C LEU A 33 -7.11 6.30 9.59
N HIS A 34 -6.45 5.52 8.72
CA HIS A 34 -7.14 4.78 7.67
C HIS A 34 -8.14 3.77 8.25
N ARG A 35 -7.78 3.00 9.29
CA ARG A 35 -8.73 2.04 9.90
C ARG A 35 -9.96 2.74 10.49
N LEU A 36 -9.78 3.93 11.07
CA LEU A 36 -10.89 4.76 11.52
C LEU A 36 -11.74 5.26 10.33
N ALA A 37 -11.11 5.79 9.28
CA ALA A 37 -11.80 6.22 8.07
C ALA A 37 -12.57 5.06 7.40
N HIS A 38 -11.96 3.88 7.32
CA HIS A 38 -12.54 2.67 6.74
C HIS A 38 -13.74 2.17 7.57
N PHE A 39 -13.70 2.32 8.90
CA PHE A 39 -14.86 2.04 9.76
C PHE A 39 -16.07 2.90 9.35
N PHE A 40 -15.89 4.22 9.24
CA PHE A 40 -16.96 5.12 8.77
C PHE A 40 -17.38 4.86 7.33
N TYR A 41 -16.45 4.47 6.46
CA TYR A 41 -16.75 4.08 5.08
C TYR A 41 -17.69 2.87 5.03
N LYS A 42 -17.46 1.84 5.85
CA LYS A 42 -18.34 0.66 5.95
C LYS A 42 -19.72 0.98 6.55
N LEU A 43 -19.82 2.05 7.35
CA LEU A 43 -21.09 2.59 7.83
C LEU A 43 -21.79 3.49 6.80
N HIS A 44 -21.26 3.61 5.58
CA HIS A 44 -21.77 4.50 4.53
C HIS A 44 -21.71 6.00 4.89
N ALA A 45 -20.97 6.36 5.95
CA ALA A 45 -20.72 7.74 6.34
C ALA A 45 -19.55 8.34 5.53
N TYR A 46 -19.73 8.40 4.20
CA TYR A 46 -18.65 8.67 3.25
C TYR A 46 -17.97 10.03 3.43
N PHE A 47 -18.73 11.08 3.78
CA PHE A 47 -18.17 12.39 4.04
C PHE A 47 -17.17 12.35 5.22
N ILE A 48 -17.56 11.73 6.33
CA ILE A 48 -16.71 11.59 7.52
C ILE A 48 -15.47 10.76 7.18
N ALA A 49 -15.67 9.64 6.46
CA ALA A 49 -14.57 8.80 6.02
C ALA A 49 -13.56 9.57 5.15
N ARG A 50 -14.04 10.38 4.20
CA ARG A 50 -13.18 11.22 3.34
C ARG A 50 -12.51 12.34 4.12
N ALA A 51 -13.19 13.00 5.04
CA ALA A 51 -12.60 14.03 5.90
C ALA A 51 -11.42 13.47 6.72
N ILE A 52 -11.59 12.29 7.34
CA ILE A 52 -10.51 11.62 8.09
C ILE A 52 -9.35 11.24 7.15
N SER A 53 -9.64 10.75 5.94
CA SER A 53 -8.60 10.42 4.95
C SER A 53 -7.81 11.65 4.50
N GLN A 54 -8.46 12.80 4.30
CA GLN A 54 -7.77 14.05 3.95
C GLN A 54 -6.94 14.58 5.11
N PHE A 55 -7.47 14.52 6.34
CA PHE A 55 -6.68 14.88 7.53
C PHE A 55 -5.46 13.97 7.69
N ASN A 56 -5.63 12.66 7.46
CA ASN A 56 -4.54 11.70 7.48
C ASN A 56 -3.43 12.06 6.46
N ARG A 57 -3.83 12.36 5.21
CA ARG A 57 -2.90 12.82 4.18
C ARG A 57 -2.18 14.10 4.59
N PHE A 58 -2.89 15.07 5.14
CA PHE A 58 -2.29 16.33 5.61
C PHE A 58 -1.25 16.10 6.70
N LEU A 59 -1.54 15.24 7.67
CA LEU A 59 -0.65 14.96 8.80
C LEU A 59 0.58 14.11 8.41
N THR A 60 0.38 13.13 7.52
CA THR A 60 1.39 12.07 7.28
C THR A 60 2.03 12.10 5.89
N GLY A 61 1.46 12.85 4.94
CA GLY A 61 1.87 12.83 3.53
C GLY A 61 1.48 11.54 2.78
N ILE A 62 0.70 10.65 3.40
CA ILE A 62 0.28 9.36 2.85
C ILE A 62 -1.21 9.45 2.48
N GLU A 63 -1.54 9.24 1.21
CA GLU A 63 -2.92 9.20 0.74
C GLU A 63 -3.45 7.76 0.72
N ILE A 64 -4.43 7.47 1.57
CA ILE A 64 -5.14 6.18 1.59
C ILE A 64 -6.63 6.45 1.46
N HIS A 65 -7.22 5.94 0.38
CA HIS A 65 -8.67 6.03 0.22
C HIS A 65 -9.38 5.21 1.31
N PRO A 66 -10.49 5.70 1.90
CA PRO A 66 -11.20 4.96 2.96
C PRO A 66 -11.75 3.60 2.52
N GLY A 67 -12.05 3.45 1.23
CA GLY A 67 -12.53 2.19 0.64
C GLY A 67 -11.47 1.09 0.50
N ALA A 68 -10.18 1.43 0.57
CA ALA A 68 -9.11 0.46 0.43
C ALA A 68 -9.18 -0.59 1.56
N LYS A 69 -8.89 -1.85 1.24
CA LYS A 69 -8.85 -2.93 2.23
C LYS A 69 -7.41 -3.23 2.61
N ILE A 70 -7.07 -3.06 3.89
CA ILE A 70 -5.71 -3.26 4.38
C ILE A 70 -5.69 -4.34 5.46
N GLY A 71 -4.91 -5.40 5.18
CA GLY A 71 -4.58 -6.49 6.07
C GLY A 71 -3.79 -6.05 7.31
N LYS A 72 -3.23 -7.01 8.04
CA LYS A 72 -2.52 -6.78 9.30
C LYS A 72 -1.07 -6.40 9.04
N ARG A 73 -0.50 -5.64 9.97
CA ARG A 73 0.94 -5.35 10.01
C ARG A 73 1.50 -4.75 8.70
N LEU A 74 0.72 -3.98 7.96
CA LEU A 74 1.26 -3.13 6.88
C LEU A 74 2.34 -2.21 7.47
N PHE A 75 3.54 -2.25 6.89
CA PHE A 75 4.61 -1.30 7.19
C PHE A 75 4.73 -0.31 6.04
N ILE A 76 4.55 0.96 6.37
CA ILE A 76 4.80 2.07 5.45
C ILE A 76 6.10 2.72 5.91
N ASP A 77 7.15 2.54 5.11
CA ASP A 77 8.47 3.06 5.39
C ASP A 77 8.72 4.34 4.60
N HIS A 78 9.11 5.41 5.29
CA HIS A 78 9.28 6.74 4.71
C HIS A 78 8.09 7.27 3.88
N GLY A 79 6.85 6.87 4.19
CA GLY A 79 5.68 6.90 3.27
C GLY A 79 5.24 8.19 2.56
N MET A 80 5.97 9.29 2.63
CA MET A 80 5.71 10.51 1.87
C MET A 80 5.40 10.19 0.39
N GLY A 81 4.27 10.72 -0.09
CA GLY A 81 3.84 10.59 -1.48
C GLY A 81 3.28 9.22 -1.87
N ILE A 82 3.05 8.31 -0.91
CA ILE A 82 2.29 7.09 -1.19
C ILE A 82 0.84 7.43 -1.55
N VAL A 83 0.31 6.77 -2.58
CA VAL A 83 -1.08 6.86 -3.01
C VAL A 83 -1.69 5.45 -3.09
N ILE A 84 -2.73 5.20 -2.29
CA ILE A 84 -3.48 3.93 -2.28
C ILE A 84 -4.94 4.22 -2.65
N GLY A 85 -5.32 3.79 -3.84
CA GLY A 85 -6.65 4.05 -4.39
C GLY A 85 -7.79 3.23 -3.79
N GLU A 86 -9.02 3.59 -4.14
CA GLU A 86 -10.26 3.13 -3.49
C GLU A 86 -10.45 1.63 -3.45
N THR A 87 -10.20 0.94 -4.55
CA THR A 87 -10.47 -0.50 -4.67
C THR A 87 -9.22 -1.34 -4.44
N SER A 88 -8.16 -0.74 -3.87
CA SER A 88 -6.93 -1.45 -3.53
C SER A 88 -7.18 -2.47 -2.43
N GLU A 89 -6.59 -3.65 -2.55
CA GLU A 89 -6.57 -4.65 -1.50
C GLU A 89 -5.12 -5.00 -1.19
N ILE A 90 -4.73 -4.95 0.08
CA ILE A 90 -3.36 -5.21 0.54
C ILE A 90 -3.42 -6.30 1.60
N GLY A 91 -2.68 -7.40 1.37
CA GLY A 91 -2.56 -8.51 2.30
C GLY A 91 -1.80 -8.18 3.60
N ASP A 92 -1.52 -9.22 4.36
CA ASP A 92 -0.80 -9.14 5.63
C ASP A 92 0.71 -8.98 5.40
N ASP A 93 1.38 -8.29 6.33
CA ASP A 93 2.85 -8.18 6.40
C ASP A 93 3.52 -7.52 5.19
N CYS A 94 2.77 -6.79 4.36
CA CYS A 94 3.35 -6.02 3.28
C CYS A 94 4.21 -4.85 3.80
N THR A 95 5.15 -4.43 2.96
CA THR A 95 5.98 -3.24 3.16
C THR A 95 5.90 -2.35 1.93
N LEU A 96 5.54 -1.09 2.10
CA LEU A 96 5.52 -0.08 1.04
C LEU A 96 6.51 1.04 1.39
N TYR A 97 7.39 1.36 0.44
CA TYR A 97 8.30 2.50 0.56
C TYR A 97 7.67 3.79 0.02
N HIS A 98 8.35 4.92 0.25
CA HIS A 98 7.93 6.25 -0.21
C HIS A 98 7.60 6.31 -1.71
N MET A 99 6.71 7.22 -2.10
CA MET A 99 6.29 7.45 -3.49
C MET A 99 5.66 6.24 -4.22
N VAL A 100 5.26 5.18 -3.51
CA VAL A 100 4.55 4.05 -4.12
C VAL A 100 3.12 4.45 -4.50
N THR A 101 2.71 4.06 -5.71
CA THR A 101 1.35 4.26 -6.21
C THR A 101 0.65 2.92 -6.46
N LEU A 102 -0.48 2.70 -5.79
CA LEU A 102 -1.45 1.65 -6.12
C LEU A 102 -2.65 2.31 -6.81
N GLY A 103 -2.52 2.48 -8.12
CA GLY A 103 -3.33 3.38 -8.94
C GLY A 103 -4.34 2.67 -9.85
N GLY A 104 -5.37 3.41 -10.26
CA GLY A 104 -6.37 2.94 -11.22
C GLY A 104 -6.06 3.39 -12.65
N VAL A 105 -6.51 2.61 -13.63
CA VAL A 105 -6.39 2.94 -15.07
C VAL A 105 -7.74 3.11 -15.78
N ASN A 106 -8.85 2.80 -15.09
CA ASN A 106 -10.22 2.96 -15.58
C ASN A 106 -10.93 4.03 -14.73
N LEU A 107 -11.85 4.79 -15.33
CA LEU A 107 -12.69 5.80 -14.67
C LEU A 107 -14.00 5.23 -14.12
N GLU A 108 -14.38 4.03 -14.54
CA GLU A 108 -15.60 3.36 -14.08
C GLU A 108 -15.50 2.98 -12.60
N PRO A 109 -16.63 3.00 -11.86
CA PRO A 109 -16.69 2.65 -10.44
C PRO A 109 -16.65 1.14 -10.20
N ILE A 110 -15.65 0.46 -10.79
CA ILE A 110 -15.40 -0.97 -10.67
C ILE A 110 -14.07 -1.22 -9.92
N LYS A 111 -13.74 -2.50 -9.68
CA LYS A 111 -12.38 -2.88 -9.26
C LYS A 111 -11.40 -2.42 -10.34
N ARG A 112 -10.51 -1.51 -9.95
CA ARG A 112 -9.62 -0.79 -10.88
C ARG A 112 -8.23 -0.55 -10.31
N HIS A 113 -8.02 -0.81 -9.03
CA HIS A 113 -6.73 -0.71 -8.35
C HIS A 113 -6.17 -2.10 -8.02
N PRO A 114 -4.88 -2.22 -7.72
CA PRO A 114 -4.23 -3.51 -7.52
C PRO A 114 -4.73 -4.30 -6.30
N THR A 115 -4.45 -5.60 -6.32
CA THR A 115 -4.50 -6.48 -5.15
C THR A 115 -3.09 -6.98 -4.88
N LEU A 116 -2.60 -6.80 -3.65
CA LEU A 116 -1.33 -7.35 -3.18
C LEU A 116 -1.60 -8.52 -2.25
N GLY A 117 -0.92 -9.65 -2.48
CA GLY A 117 -0.89 -10.80 -1.59
C GLY A 117 -0.19 -10.51 -0.27
N ASN A 118 0.20 -11.55 0.46
CA ASN A 118 0.87 -11.40 1.74
C ASN A 118 2.37 -11.21 1.56
N ARG A 119 3.03 -10.49 2.47
CA ARG A 119 4.49 -10.31 2.51
C ARG A 119 5.07 -9.67 1.23
N VAL A 120 4.26 -8.89 0.51
CA VAL A 120 4.72 -8.14 -0.67
C VAL A 120 5.54 -6.95 -0.22
N MET A 121 6.72 -6.79 -0.81
CA MET A 121 7.56 -5.60 -0.64
C MET A 121 7.50 -4.77 -1.91
N VAL A 122 7.13 -3.49 -1.79
CA VAL A 122 7.05 -2.56 -2.91
C VAL A 122 8.05 -1.43 -2.71
N GLY A 123 9.09 -1.43 -3.54
CA GLY A 123 10.19 -0.49 -3.52
C GLY A 123 9.78 0.95 -3.81
N ALA A 124 10.64 1.89 -3.41
CA ALA A 124 10.37 3.32 -3.51
C ALA A 124 10.02 3.76 -4.94
N GLY A 125 9.01 4.61 -5.09
CA GLY A 125 8.59 5.16 -6.38
C GLY A 125 7.92 4.16 -7.33
N ALA A 126 7.71 2.90 -6.94
CA ALA A 126 7.07 1.93 -7.81
C ALA A 126 5.58 2.25 -8.01
N SER A 127 5.11 2.04 -9.24
CA SER A 127 3.71 2.25 -9.63
C SER A 127 3.09 0.92 -10.07
N ILE A 128 2.06 0.47 -9.36
CA ILE A 128 1.30 -0.73 -9.67
C ILE A 128 -0.08 -0.24 -10.11
N LEU A 129 -0.43 -0.48 -11.37
CA LEU A 129 -1.55 0.20 -12.03
C LEU A 129 -2.56 -0.81 -12.58
N GLY A 130 -3.84 -0.57 -12.26
CA GLY A 130 -4.96 -1.36 -12.76
C GLY A 130 -5.42 -2.45 -11.80
N ALA A 131 -6.47 -3.16 -12.19
CA ALA A 131 -7.04 -4.28 -11.44
C ALA A 131 -6.20 -5.56 -11.62
N ILE A 132 -4.91 -5.47 -11.28
CA ILE A 132 -3.96 -6.58 -11.36
C ILE A 132 -3.70 -7.17 -9.98
N THR A 133 -3.22 -8.41 -9.96
CA THR A 133 -2.87 -9.17 -8.75
C THR A 133 -1.36 -9.35 -8.66
N VAL A 134 -0.78 -8.92 -7.55
CA VAL A 134 0.58 -9.26 -7.15
C VAL A 134 0.49 -10.36 -6.11
N GLY A 135 1.09 -11.51 -6.39
CA GLY A 135 1.12 -12.68 -5.53
C GLY A 135 1.79 -12.44 -4.19
N SER A 136 1.75 -13.44 -3.31
CA SER A 136 2.44 -13.39 -2.02
C SER A 136 3.96 -13.53 -2.19
N ASP A 137 4.72 -13.02 -1.22
CA ASP A 137 6.19 -13.10 -1.21
C ASP A 137 6.90 -12.41 -2.38
N VAL A 138 6.18 -11.52 -3.09
CA VAL A 138 6.72 -10.77 -4.23
C VAL A 138 7.55 -9.57 -3.77
N LYS A 139 8.62 -9.27 -4.50
CA LYS A 139 9.40 -8.05 -4.36
C LYS A 139 9.32 -7.20 -5.63
N ILE A 140 8.73 -6.01 -5.53
CA ILE A 140 8.71 -5.02 -6.60
C ILE A 140 9.86 -4.04 -6.36
N GLY A 141 10.73 -3.90 -7.35
CA GLY A 141 11.89 -3.00 -7.31
C GLY A 141 11.48 -1.53 -7.32
N ALA A 142 12.40 -0.68 -6.87
CA ALA A 142 12.20 0.77 -6.89
C ALA A 142 11.96 1.27 -8.33
N ASN A 143 11.06 2.25 -8.48
CA ASN A 143 10.64 2.85 -9.75
C ASN A 143 10.10 1.86 -10.80
N ALA A 144 9.79 0.61 -10.42
CA ALA A 144 9.15 -0.33 -11.33
C ALA A 144 7.73 0.14 -11.69
N VAL A 145 7.30 -0.11 -12.92
CA VAL A 145 5.90 0.08 -13.35
C VAL A 145 5.31 -1.29 -13.67
N VAL A 146 4.33 -1.70 -12.88
CA VAL A 146 3.71 -3.02 -12.95
C VAL A 146 2.27 -2.86 -13.46
N VAL A 147 1.99 -3.47 -14.61
CA VAL A 147 0.70 -3.36 -15.32
C VAL A 147 0.12 -4.73 -15.69
N ARG A 148 0.68 -5.81 -15.13
CA ARG A 148 0.25 -7.19 -15.30
C ARG A 148 0.34 -7.92 -13.98
N ASP A 149 -0.37 -9.04 -13.88
CA ASP A 149 -0.31 -9.92 -12.72
C ASP A 149 1.12 -10.44 -12.52
N VAL A 150 1.48 -10.63 -11.25
CA VAL A 150 2.80 -11.14 -10.82
C VAL A 150 2.58 -12.38 -9.96
N PRO A 151 3.11 -13.55 -10.34
CA PRO A 151 3.01 -14.77 -9.54
C PRO A 151 3.70 -14.67 -8.18
N ASP A 152 3.34 -15.58 -7.27
CA ASP A 152 3.94 -15.69 -5.94
C ASP A 152 5.47 -15.86 -6.01
N GLY A 153 6.19 -15.23 -5.08
CA GLY A 153 7.64 -15.38 -4.91
C GLY A 153 8.50 -14.69 -5.98
N GLU A 154 7.91 -14.05 -6.99
CA GLU A 154 8.67 -13.36 -8.03
C GLU A 154 9.32 -12.06 -7.53
N THR A 155 10.35 -11.63 -8.26
CA THR A 155 10.94 -10.30 -8.12
C THR A 155 10.82 -9.55 -9.45
N VAL A 156 10.23 -8.37 -9.41
CA VAL A 156 10.02 -7.52 -10.60
C VAL A 156 10.92 -6.30 -10.49
N ILE A 157 11.81 -6.09 -11.46
CA ILE A 157 12.68 -4.92 -11.54
C ILE A 157 12.44 -4.19 -12.88
N GLY A 158 12.30 -2.87 -12.85
CA GLY A 158 12.11 -2.03 -14.04
C GLY A 158 10.72 -2.10 -14.69
N HIS A 159 10.63 -1.64 -15.93
CA HIS A 159 9.46 -1.83 -16.79
C HIS A 159 9.55 -3.23 -17.42
N ARG A 160 8.82 -4.22 -16.90
CA ARG A 160 8.83 -5.55 -17.51
C ARG A 160 8.02 -5.54 -18.81
N PHE A 161 8.64 -5.10 -19.90
CA PHE A 161 8.21 -5.38 -21.27
C PHE A 161 8.76 -6.74 -21.70
N ASP A 162 8.29 -7.84 -21.12
CA ASP A 162 8.66 -9.13 -21.69
C ASP A 162 7.85 -9.38 -22.97
N GLN A 163 8.58 -9.22 -24.08
CA GLN A 163 8.25 -9.69 -25.41
C GLN A 163 8.13 -11.22 -25.39
N HIS A 164 6.90 -11.73 -25.46
CA HIS A 164 6.65 -13.10 -25.91
C HIS A 164 5.54 -13.08 -26.97
N SER A 165 5.87 -12.45 -28.11
CA SER A 165 5.32 -12.80 -29.41
C SER A 165 6.49 -13.00 -30.38
N HIS A 166 7.29 -14.02 -30.11
CA HIS A 166 7.95 -14.77 -31.16
C HIS A 166 7.36 -16.17 -31.13
N LYS A 167 6.52 -16.45 -32.12
CA LYS A 167 6.38 -17.78 -32.68
C LYS A 167 6.54 -17.64 -34.21
N PRO A 168 7.19 -18.64 -34.82
CA PRO A 168 7.94 -18.51 -36.07
C PRO A 168 7.08 -18.11 -37.27
#